data_AF-A0A445CHH3-F1
#
_entry.id   AF-A0A445CHH3-F1
#
_cell.length_a   1.000
_cell.length_b   1.000
_cell.length_c   1.000
_cell.angle_alpha   90.00
_cell.angle_beta   90.00
_cell.angle_gamma   90.00
#
_symmetry.space_group_name_H-M   'P 1'
#
loop_
_entity.id
_entity.type
_entity.pdbx_description
1 polymer ?
#
loop_
_entity_poly.entity_id
_entity_poly.type
_entity_poly.pdbx_seq_one_letter_code
_entity_poly.pdbx_strand_id
1 'polypeptide(L)'
;MIAHPKVDPVSGELFALSYDVVSKPYLKYFKFNKDGTKSKDVDIPLKVPTMMHDFAITENFVVVPDQQVVFKLGEMMRGGSPVVYDKEKVSRFGILDKNATDSDGIRWIEAPECFCFHLWNAWEEKETDEVVVIGSCMTPADSIFNECDENLKSVLSEIRLNLKTGKSTRRAIIREEEQVNLEAGMVNKSKLGRKTQFAYLALAEPWPKVSGFAKVDLSSGEVKKYMYGGEKFGGEPMFLPRSAWSEREDDGYILAFVHDEKEWRSELQVVNAMTLELEATIELPSRVPYGFHGTFIQSKDLRKQA
;
A
#
# COMPACT_ATOMS: atom_id res chain seq x y z
N MET A 1 3.10 2.03 -16.63
CA MET A 1 2.54 2.54 -15.36
C MET A 1 2.73 1.47 -14.30
N ILE A 2 2.85 1.86 -13.04
CA ILE A 2 2.96 0.94 -11.90
C ILE A 2 1.61 0.26 -11.61
N ALA A 3 1.63 -0.84 -10.85
CA ALA A 3 0.45 -1.65 -10.58
C ALA A 3 -0.53 -1.04 -9.56
N HIS A 4 -0.12 0.03 -8.87
CA HIS A 4 -0.89 0.68 -7.81
C HIS A 4 -1.33 2.11 -8.14
N PRO A 5 -2.08 2.36 -9.23
CA PRO A 5 -2.67 3.68 -9.44
C PRO A 5 -3.73 3.97 -8.35
N LYS A 6 -3.88 5.24 -7.98
CA LYS A 6 -4.77 5.67 -6.88
C LYS A 6 -5.91 6.51 -7.44
N VAL A 7 -7.16 6.17 -7.09
CA VAL A 7 -8.35 6.94 -7.47
C VAL A 7 -8.71 7.88 -6.33
N ASP A 8 -8.71 9.19 -6.54
CA ASP A 8 -9.17 10.14 -5.52
C ASP A 8 -10.70 9.99 -5.36
N PRO A 9 -11.20 9.66 -4.15
CA PRO A 9 -12.62 9.40 -3.95
C PRO A 9 -13.50 10.65 -4.15
N VAL A 10 -12.92 11.86 -4.15
CA VAL A 10 -13.67 13.12 -4.33
C VAL A 10 -13.70 13.54 -5.81
N SER A 11 -12.55 13.62 -6.48
CA SER A 11 -12.53 14.05 -7.89
C SER A 11 -12.87 12.92 -8.86
N GLY A 12 -12.63 11.66 -8.47
CA GLY A 12 -12.73 10.51 -9.36
C GLY A 12 -11.61 10.42 -10.39
N GLU A 13 -10.56 11.24 -10.25
CA GLU A 13 -9.36 11.16 -11.08
C GLU A 13 -8.49 9.98 -10.66
N LEU A 14 -7.84 9.34 -11.64
CA LEU A 14 -6.89 8.25 -11.43
C LEU A 14 -5.46 8.78 -11.56
N PHE A 15 -4.70 8.72 -10.48
CA PHE A 15 -3.31 9.13 -10.40
C PHE A 15 -2.39 7.92 -10.60
N ALA A 16 -1.32 8.09 -11.38
CA ALA A 16 -0.41 7.00 -11.70
C ALA A 16 1.05 7.48 -11.83
N LEU A 17 1.96 6.57 -11.53
CA LEU A 17 3.37 6.68 -11.86
C LEU A 17 3.74 5.68 -12.97
N SER A 18 4.82 5.96 -13.69
CA SER A 18 5.45 5.02 -14.60
C SER A 18 6.95 5.19 -14.55
N TYR A 19 7.69 4.11 -14.31
CA TYR A 19 9.14 4.13 -14.37
C TYR A 19 9.67 3.43 -15.63
N ASP A 20 10.81 3.91 -16.12
CA ASP A 20 11.60 3.32 -17.21
C ASP A 20 12.98 2.97 -16.65
N VAL A 21 13.42 1.72 -16.83
CA VAL A 21 14.68 1.21 -16.26
C VAL A 21 15.88 1.39 -17.18
N VAL A 22 15.65 1.82 -18.44
CA VAL A 22 16.65 1.93 -19.50
C VAL A 22 16.96 3.39 -19.81
N SER A 23 15.93 4.21 -20.02
CA SER A 23 16.08 5.56 -20.56
C SER A 23 15.60 6.64 -19.59
N LYS A 24 16.28 7.79 -19.59
CA LYS A 24 15.81 8.98 -18.87
C LYS A 24 14.69 9.65 -19.67
N PRO A 25 13.67 10.23 -19.00
CA PRO A 25 13.47 10.28 -17.54
C PRO A 25 12.99 8.93 -16.98
N TYR A 26 13.63 8.48 -15.89
CA TYR A 26 13.34 7.17 -15.29
C TYR A 26 11.99 7.10 -14.58
N LEU A 27 11.34 8.24 -14.29
CA LEU A 27 10.05 8.28 -13.61
C LEU A 27 9.18 9.37 -14.23
N LYS A 28 7.91 9.03 -14.44
CA LYS A 28 6.86 9.93 -14.91
C LYS A 28 5.66 9.86 -13.98
N TYR A 29 5.02 11.00 -13.80
CA TYR A 29 3.73 11.15 -13.14
C TYR A 29 2.69 11.63 -14.16
N PHE A 30 1.48 11.09 -14.10
CA PHE A 30 0.34 11.58 -14.87
C PHE A 30 -0.96 11.15 -14.19
N LYS A 31 -2.06 11.77 -14.60
CA LYS A 31 -3.40 11.43 -14.15
C LYS A 31 -4.37 11.23 -15.32
N PHE A 32 -5.45 10.53 -15.05
CA PHE A 32 -6.62 10.46 -15.92
C PHE A 32 -7.79 11.13 -15.25
N ASN A 33 -8.46 11.99 -16.01
CA ASN A 33 -9.74 12.55 -15.62
C ASN A 33 -10.83 11.47 -15.70
N LYS A 34 -11.98 11.73 -15.09
CA LYS A 34 -13.13 10.82 -15.07
C LYS A 34 -13.68 10.47 -16.46
N ASP A 35 -13.47 11.34 -17.44
CA ASP A 35 -13.83 11.14 -18.85
C ASP A 35 -12.82 10.27 -19.61
N GLY A 36 -11.73 9.83 -18.96
CA GLY A 36 -10.65 9.06 -19.57
C GLY A 36 -9.56 9.91 -20.22
N THR A 37 -9.66 11.24 -20.17
CA THR A 37 -8.64 12.13 -20.73
C THR A 37 -7.37 12.08 -19.88
N LYS A 38 -6.25 11.70 -20.51
CA LYS A 38 -4.93 11.69 -19.87
C LYS A 38 -4.37 13.12 -19.76
N SER A 39 -3.79 13.47 -18.61
CA SER A 39 -2.98 14.68 -18.47
C SER A 39 -1.69 14.60 -19.30
N LYS A 40 -0.97 15.72 -19.38
CA LYS A 40 0.44 15.69 -19.80
C LYS A 40 1.25 14.88 -18.79
N ASP A 41 2.35 14.30 -19.28
CA ASP A 41 3.33 13.64 -18.43
C ASP A 41 4.15 14.71 -17.69
N VAL A 42 4.36 14.50 -16.40
CA VAL A 42 5.32 15.23 -15.57
C VAL A 42 6.52 14.33 -15.38
N ASP A 43 7.64 14.70 -15.99
CA ASP A 43 8.89 13.95 -15.86
C ASP A 43 9.52 14.23 -14.49
N ILE A 44 9.78 13.19 -13.70
CA ILE A 44 10.40 13.30 -12.37
C ILE A 44 11.85 12.80 -12.50
N PRO A 45 12.85 13.69 -12.50
CA PRO A 45 14.23 13.28 -12.71
C PRO A 45 14.78 12.53 -11.50
N LEU A 46 15.15 11.27 -11.70
CA LEU A 46 15.88 10.45 -10.72
C LEU A 46 17.33 10.24 -11.15
N LYS A 47 18.24 10.13 -10.18
CA LYS A 47 19.67 9.87 -10.44
C LYS A 47 19.90 8.45 -10.97
N VAL A 48 19.14 7.50 -10.45
CA VAL A 48 19.21 6.06 -10.74
C VAL A 48 17.80 5.53 -11.00
N PRO A 49 17.63 4.46 -11.80
CA PRO A 49 16.34 3.82 -11.98
C PRO A 49 15.93 3.10 -10.69
N THR A 50 15.04 3.72 -9.92
CA THR A 50 14.53 3.18 -8.65
C THR A 50 13.28 2.32 -8.91
N MET A 51 13.16 1.20 -8.20
CA MET A 51 11.96 0.38 -8.22
C MET A 51 10.84 1.09 -7.46
N MET A 52 9.71 1.32 -8.13
CA MET A 52 8.54 2.01 -7.59
C MET A 52 7.33 1.08 -7.70
N HIS A 53 7.09 0.27 -6.67
CA HIS A 53 5.95 -0.65 -6.64
C HIS A 53 4.65 0.10 -6.37
N ASP A 54 4.66 0.94 -5.34
CA ASP A 54 3.52 1.72 -4.87
C ASP A 54 3.90 3.20 -4.66
N PHE A 55 2.89 4.03 -4.47
CA PHE A 55 3.00 5.43 -4.11
C PHE A 55 1.79 5.84 -3.27
N ALA A 56 1.72 7.09 -2.79
CA ALA A 56 0.52 7.56 -2.09
C ALA A 56 0.03 8.90 -2.67
N ILE A 57 -1.23 9.22 -2.37
CA ILE A 57 -1.84 10.51 -2.65
C ILE A 57 -2.35 11.11 -1.34
N THR A 58 -2.46 12.43 -1.27
CA THR A 58 -3.18 13.18 -0.25
C THR A 58 -4.30 13.98 -0.94
N GLU A 59 -4.94 14.90 -0.21
CA GLU A 59 -5.92 15.81 -0.80
C GLU A 59 -5.32 16.66 -1.93
N ASN A 60 -4.08 17.13 -1.78
CA ASN A 60 -3.43 18.07 -2.69
C ASN A 60 -2.12 17.55 -3.30
N PHE A 61 -1.49 16.53 -2.72
CA PHE A 61 -0.17 16.07 -3.12
C PHE A 61 -0.14 14.62 -3.58
N VAL A 62 0.86 14.33 -4.39
CA VAL A 62 1.35 12.99 -4.70
C VAL A 62 2.62 12.77 -3.88
N VAL A 63 2.72 11.60 -3.26
CA VAL A 63 3.83 11.18 -2.41
C VAL A 63 4.59 10.07 -3.14
N VAL A 64 5.80 10.37 -3.60
CA VAL A 64 6.64 9.48 -4.41
C VAL A 64 7.76 8.87 -3.55
N PRO A 65 7.78 7.55 -3.30
CA PRO A 65 8.80 6.92 -2.46
C PRO A 65 10.08 6.57 -3.25
N ASP A 66 11.10 7.45 -3.27
CA ASP A 66 12.42 7.14 -3.85
C ASP A 66 13.31 6.40 -2.84
N GLN A 67 13.20 5.07 -2.86
CA GLN A 67 13.80 4.16 -1.88
C GLN A 67 15.03 3.40 -2.41
N GLN A 68 15.59 2.50 -1.59
CA GLN A 68 16.90 1.87 -1.80
C GLN A 68 16.94 0.70 -2.80
N VAL A 69 15.80 0.15 -3.20
CA VAL A 69 15.77 -0.92 -4.21
C VAL A 69 15.82 -0.30 -5.60
N VAL A 70 16.89 -0.60 -6.35
CA VAL A 70 17.19 0.01 -7.64
C VAL A 70 17.47 -1.03 -8.72
N PHE A 71 17.38 -0.63 -9.99
CA PHE A 71 17.74 -1.46 -11.12
C PHE A 71 19.19 -1.24 -11.54
N LYS A 72 20.01 -2.30 -11.49
CA LYS A 72 21.38 -2.32 -12.01
C LYS A 72 21.48 -3.39 -13.10
N LEU A 73 21.03 -3.07 -14.31
CA LEU A 73 20.97 -4.01 -15.44
C LEU A 73 22.32 -4.67 -15.79
N GLY A 74 23.44 -4.02 -15.44
CA GLY A 74 24.79 -4.58 -15.61
C GLY A 74 25.03 -5.88 -14.83
N GLU A 75 24.30 -6.12 -13.73
CA GLU A 75 24.42 -7.35 -12.94
C GLU A 75 23.94 -8.59 -13.70
N MET A 76 23.02 -8.42 -14.66
CA MET A 76 22.58 -9.54 -15.52
C MET A 76 23.72 -10.10 -16.36
N MET A 77 24.67 -9.26 -16.81
CA MET A 77 25.84 -9.73 -17.55
C MET A 77 26.77 -10.59 -16.70
N ARG A 78 26.67 -10.49 -15.37
CA ARG A 78 27.43 -11.29 -14.40
C ARG A 78 26.62 -12.47 -13.84
N GLY A 79 25.39 -12.69 -14.34
CA GLY A 79 24.48 -13.72 -13.85
C GLY A 79 23.75 -13.37 -12.55
N GLY A 80 23.85 -12.13 -12.07
CA GLY A 80 23.15 -11.64 -10.88
C GLY A 80 21.75 -11.07 -11.18
N SER A 81 20.98 -10.84 -10.11
CA SER A 81 19.68 -10.15 -10.22
C SER A 81 19.86 -8.69 -10.64
N PRO A 82 19.08 -8.18 -11.60
CA PRO A 82 19.08 -6.75 -11.94
C PRO A 82 18.46 -5.86 -10.84
N VAL A 83 17.76 -6.46 -9.87
CA VAL A 83 17.13 -5.74 -8.74
C VAL A 83 18.08 -5.81 -7.56
N VAL A 84 18.61 -4.66 -7.16
CA VAL A 84 19.66 -4.56 -6.15
C VAL A 84 19.23 -3.63 -5.03
N TYR A 85 19.50 -4.05 -3.79
CA TYR A 85 19.40 -3.17 -2.63
C TYR A 85 20.68 -2.33 -2.49
N ASP A 86 20.55 -1.04 -2.78
CA ASP A 86 21.64 -0.07 -2.68
C ASP A 86 21.69 0.56 -1.29
N LYS A 87 22.56 0.02 -0.43
CA LYS A 87 22.74 0.47 0.96
C LYS A 87 23.25 1.91 1.07
N GLU A 88 23.91 2.44 0.04
CA GLU A 88 24.45 3.81 0.05
C GLU A 88 23.39 4.85 -0.34
N LYS A 89 22.33 4.43 -1.04
CA LYS A 89 21.21 5.30 -1.37
C LYS A 89 20.44 5.63 -0.10
N VAL A 90 20.16 6.91 0.13
CA VAL A 90 19.28 7.36 1.22
C VAL A 90 17.84 7.36 0.70
N SER A 91 16.96 6.64 1.38
CA SER A 91 15.52 6.68 1.09
C SER A 91 14.95 8.07 1.34
N ARG A 92 14.02 8.49 0.49
CA ARG A 92 13.37 9.81 0.57
C ARG A 92 12.00 9.79 -0.07
N PHE A 93 11.15 10.74 0.31
CA PHE A 93 9.82 10.92 -0.25
C PHE A 93 9.74 12.25 -1.00
N GLY A 94 9.27 12.21 -2.25
CA GLY A 94 8.99 13.38 -3.06
C GLY A 94 7.54 13.81 -2.89
N ILE A 95 7.32 15.06 -2.48
CA ILE A 95 6.00 15.65 -2.34
C ILE A 95 5.77 16.60 -3.51
N LEU A 96 4.86 16.25 -4.41
CA LEU A 96 4.53 17.01 -5.62
C LEU A 96 3.05 17.41 -5.59
N ASP A 97 2.70 18.61 -6.04
CA ASP A 97 1.30 18.99 -6.22
C ASP A 97 0.63 18.07 -7.25
N LYS A 98 -0.57 17.54 -6.93
CA LYS A 98 -1.27 16.60 -7.82
C LYS A 98 -1.66 17.22 -9.16
N ASN A 99 -1.72 18.54 -9.25
CA ASN A 99 -2.03 19.28 -10.47
C ASN A 99 -0.78 19.94 -11.08
N ALA A 100 0.42 19.60 -10.61
CA ALA A 100 1.67 20.12 -11.17
C ALA A 100 1.77 19.84 -12.67
N THR A 101 2.32 20.80 -13.41
CA THR A 101 2.61 20.69 -14.84
C THR A 101 4.06 20.29 -15.13
N ASP A 102 4.92 20.39 -14.14
CA ASP A 102 6.35 20.07 -14.16
C ASP A 102 6.79 19.57 -12.77
N SER A 103 8.05 19.14 -12.65
CA SER A 103 8.60 18.62 -11.40
C SER A 103 9.30 19.67 -10.55
N ASP A 104 9.32 20.95 -10.93
CA ASP A 104 10.18 21.95 -10.28
C ASP A 104 9.73 22.23 -8.84
N GLY A 105 8.44 22.06 -8.57
CA GLY A 105 7.84 22.18 -7.24
C GLY A 105 7.99 20.95 -6.35
N ILE A 106 8.66 19.88 -6.79
CA ILE A 106 8.81 18.67 -5.97
C ILE A 106 9.70 18.92 -4.75
N ARG A 107 9.21 18.56 -3.56
CA ARG A 107 9.98 18.64 -2.32
C ARG A 107 10.45 17.25 -1.92
N TRP A 108 11.76 17.01 -1.97
CA TRP A 108 12.37 15.77 -1.51
C TRP A 108 12.70 15.85 -0.02
N ILE A 109 12.15 14.93 0.76
CA ILE A 109 12.37 14.82 2.21
C ILE A 109 13.02 13.47 2.49
N GLU A 110 14.24 13.50 3.04
CA GLU A 110 14.97 12.28 3.39
C GLU A 110 14.31 11.54 4.55
N ALA A 111 14.22 10.22 4.42
CA ALA A 111 13.67 9.28 5.39
C ALA A 111 14.61 8.06 5.46
N PRO A 112 15.72 8.16 6.21
CA PRO A 112 16.73 7.10 6.26
C PRO A 112 16.14 5.79 6.80
N GLU A 113 16.71 4.66 6.36
CA GLU A 113 16.32 3.30 6.81
C GLU A 113 14.82 2.99 6.64
N CYS A 114 14.21 3.55 5.60
CA CYS A 114 12.80 3.40 5.28
C CYS A 114 12.63 2.77 3.89
N PHE A 115 12.21 1.52 3.84
CA PHE A 115 11.72 0.87 2.63
C PHE A 115 10.32 0.34 2.89
N CYS A 116 9.34 0.83 2.13
CA CYS A 116 7.97 0.33 2.17
C CYS A 116 7.62 -0.19 0.80
N PHE A 117 7.25 -1.47 0.71
CA PHE A 117 6.77 -2.03 -0.54
C PHE A 117 5.39 -1.48 -0.89
N HIS A 118 4.50 -1.38 0.12
CA HIS A 118 3.17 -0.79 -0.01
C HIS A 118 2.98 0.44 0.89
N LEU A 119 2.23 1.41 0.37
CA LEU A 119 1.79 2.60 1.09
C LEU A 119 0.26 2.59 1.16
N TRP A 120 -0.26 2.40 2.38
CA TRP A 120 -1.66 2.16 2.65
C TRP A 120 -2.51 3.42 2.47
N ASN A 121 -2.03 4.54 3.01
CA ASN A 121 -2.67 5.83 2.87
C ASN A 121 -1.70 6.97 3.20
N ALA A 122 -2.04 8.19 2.79
CA ALA A 122 -1.37 9.39 3.24
C ALA A 122 -2.37 10.54 3.38
N TRP A 123 -2.06 11.53 4.22
CA TRP A 123 -2.88 12.73 4.38
C TRP A 123 -2.05 13.93 4.83
N GLU A 124 -2.64 15.11 4.73
CA GLU A 124 -2.05 16.37 5.17
C GLU A 124 -2.56 16.74 6.57
N GLU A 125 -1.66 17.12 7.47
CA GLU A 125 -1.97 17.76 8.75
C GLU A 125 -1.55 19.23 8.67
N LYS A 126 -2.55 20.10 8.45
CA LYS A 126 -2.33 21.54 8.18
C LYS A 126 -1.80 22.27 9.40
N GLU A 127 -2.10 21.77 10.60
CA GLU A 127 -1.68 22.35 11.87
C GLU A 127 -0.16 22.23 12.10
N THR A 128 0.47 21.20 11.53
CA THR A 128 1.91 20.93 11.68
C THR A 128 2.71 21.12 10.39
N ASP A 129 2.03 21.42 9.27
CA ASP A 129 2.59 21.43 7.91
C ASP A 129 3.27 20.10 7.54
N GLU A 130 2.67 18.99 7.96
CA GLU A 130 3.17 17.65 7.72
C GLU A 130 2.31 16.87 6.75
N VAL A 131 2.95 16.04 5.94
CA VAL A 131 2.31 14.93 5.25
C VAL A 131 2.58 13.67 6.06
N VAL A 132 1.51 13.02 6.51
CA VAL A 132 1.57 11.74 7.21
C VAL A 132 1.37 10.63 6.20
N VAL A 133 2.28 9.65 6.19
CA VAL A 133 2.25 8.48 5.31
C VAL A 133 2.21 7.22 6.17
N ILE A 134 1.26 6.34 5.87
CA ILE A 134 1.10 5.05 6.53
C ILE A 134 1.52 3.98 5.54
N GLY A 135 2.51 3.18 5.91
CA GLY A 135 3.04 2.11 5.07
C GLY A 135 3.65 1.00 5.92
N SER A 136 3.84 -0.16 5.30
CA SER A 136 4.53 -1.28 5.95
C SER A 136 6.00 -1.23 5.59
N CYS A 137 6.85 -0.86 6.56
CA CYS A 137 8.28 -0.77 6.38
C CYS A 137 8.93 -2.14 6.57
N MET A 138 9.67 -2.59 5.56
CA MET A 138 10.31 -3.90 5.57
C MET A 138 11.80 -3.81 5.88
N THR A 139 12.26 -4.68 6.77
CA THR A 139 13.68 -4.84 7.11
C THR A 139 14.06 -6.32 7.05
N PRO A 140 15.09 -6.70 6.27
CA PRO A 140 15.81 -5.88 5.28
C PRO A 140 14.95 -5.60 4.01
N ALA A 141 15.31 -4.53 3.29
CA ALA A 141 14.53 -4.02 2.14
C ALA A 141 14.48 -4.98 0.93
N ASP A 142 15.45 -5.87 0.79
CA ASP A 142 15.54 -6.87 -0.28
C ASP A 142 14.91 -8.21 0.05
N SER A 143 14.30 -8.39 1.23
CA SER A 143 13.70 -9.66 1.65
C SER A 143 12.63 -10.20 0.68
N ILE A 144 11.99 -9.33 -0.11
CA ILE A 144 11.03 -9.75 -1.15
C ILE A 144 11.72 -10.44 -2.33
N PHE A 145 12.95 -10.01 -2.64
CA PHE A 145 13.66 -10.38 -3.87
C PHE A 145 14.81 -11.36 -3.63
N ASN A 146 15.29 -11.45 -2.39
CA ASN A 146 16.32 -12.37 -1.97
C ASN A 146 15.72 -13.37 -0.97
N GLU A 147 15.95 -14.67 -1.21
CA GLU A 147 15.68 -15.75 -0.24
C GLU A 147 16.70 -15.67 0.91
N CYS A 148 16.69 -14.57 1.67
CA CYS A 148 17.47 -14.47 2.89
C CYS A 148 16.69 -15.21 3.99
N ASP A 149 17.33 -16.22 4.61
CA ASP A 149 16.89 -16.94 5.81
C ASP A 149 16.70 -16.04 7.07
N GLU A 150 16.84 -14.72 6.93
CA GLU A 150 16.64 -13.78 8.04
C GLU A 150 15.14 -13.49 8.23
N ASN A 151 14.74 -13.35 9.51
CA ASN A 151 13.38 -13.04 9.92
C ASN A 151 12.94 -11.68 9.35
N LEU A 152 12.36 -11.68 8.15
CA LEU A 152 11.72 -10.51 7.55
C LEU A 152 10.75 -9.89 8.58
N LYS A 153 10.94 -8.61 8.83
CA LYS A 153 10.01 -7.80 9.61
C LYS A 153 9.32 -6.81 8.68
N SER A 154 8.00 -6.92 8.55
CA SER A 154 7.14 -5.90 7.94
C SER A 154 6.40 -5.15 9.04
N VAL A 155 6.86 -3.92 9.32
CA VAL A 155 6.41 -3.09 10.43
C VAL A 155 5.51 -1.97 9.93
N LEU A 156 4.23 -2.02 10.30
CA LEU A 156 3.30 -0.92 10.05
C LEU A 156 3.80 0.36 10.73
N SER A 157 4.16 1.35 9.91
CA SER A 157 4.85 2.56 10.33
C SER A 157 4.08 3.82 9.92
N GLU A 158 4.12 4.81 10.80
CA GLU A 158 3.73 6.18 10.51
C GLU A 158 5.00 6.98 10.19
N ILE A 159 5.03 7.58 9.00
CA ILE A 159 6.11 8.43 8.52
C ILE A 159 5.56 9.84 8.38
N ARG A 160 6.12 10.79 9.13
CA ARG A 160 5.75 12.21 9.06
C ARG A 160 6.79 12.98 8.29
N LEU A 161 6.34 13.73 7.30
CA LEU A 161 7.19 14.48 6.37
C LEU A 161 6.86 15.96 6.52
N ASN A 162 7.76 16.71 7.17
CA ASN A 162 7.53 18.12 7.45
C ASN A 162 7.93 19.00 6.26
N LEU A 163 6.95 19.67 5.67
CA LEU A 163 7.10 20.40 4.42
C LEU A 163 7.87 21.73 4.56
N LYS A 164 7.97 22.25 5.79
CA LYS A 164 8.70 23.50 6.10
C LYS A 164 10.16 23.24 6.44
N THR A 165 10.42 22.24 7.27
CA THR A 165 11.76 21.93 7.77
C THR A 165 12.53 20.95 6.88
N GLY A 166 11.83 20.20 6.02
CA GLY A 166 12.42 19.15 5.19
C GLY A 166 12.89 17.94 6.00
N LYS A 167 12.45 17.80 7.25
CA LYS A 167 12.77 16.66 8.12
C LYS A 167 11.66 15.62 8.08
N SER A 168 12.05 14.36 8.23
CA SER A 168 11.10 13.27 8.46
C SER A 168 11.23 12.71 9.88
N THR A 169 10.15 12.09 10.34
CA THR A 169 10.17 11.17 11.48
C THR A 169 9.46 9.88 11.10
N ARG A 170 9.84 8.78 11.74
CA ARG A 170 9.21 7.47 11.57
C ARG A 170 8.97 6.86 12.94
N ARG A 171 7.79 6.26 13.13
CA ARG A 171 7.48 5.43 14.29
C ARG A 171 6.69 4.19 13.89
N ALA A 172 6.89 3.09 14.63
CA ALA A 172 5.98 1.95 14.56
C ALA A 172 4.62 2.36 15.16
N ILE A 173 3.53 1.92 14.53
CA ILE A 173 2.17 2.18 15.02
C ILE A 173 1.80 1.22 16.13
N ILE A 174 2.21 -0.04 15.96
CA ILE A 174 1.94 -1.13 16.89
C ILE A 174 3.09 -1.18 17.92
N ARG A 175 2.75 -1.53 19.16
CA ARG A 175 3.75 -1.72 20.22
C ARG A 175 4.60 -2.95 19.94
N GLU A 176 5.84 -2.94 20.41
CA GLU A 176 6.80 -4.01 20.12
C GLU A 176 6.32 -5.38 20.63
N GLU A 177 5.58 -5.43 21.74
CA GLU A 177 5.08 -6.68 22.32
C GLU A 177 3.91 -7.30 21.54
N GLU A 178 3.17 -6.47 20.80
CA GLU A 178 2.04 -6.88 19.96
C GLU A 178 2.42 -6.94 18.46
N GLN A 179 3.68 -6.66 18.15
CA GLN A 179 4.18 -6.56 16.79
C GLN A 179 3.95 -7.86 16.03
N VAL A 180 3.38 -7.71 14.85
CA VAL A 180 3.12 -8.78 13.89
C VAL A 180 3.49 -8.33 12.49
N ASN A 181 3.75 -9.28 11.60
CA ASN A 181 4.00 -8.98 10.19
C ASN A 181 2.70 -8.62 9.48
N LEU A 182 2.53 -7.33 9.17
CA LEU A 182 1.37 -6.80 8.47
C LEU A 182 1.73 -6.31 7.09
N GLU A 183 1.17 -6.96 6.08
CA GLU A 183 1.36 -6.64 4.68
C GLU A 183 0.04 -6.79 3.93
N ALA A 184 0.01 -6.46 2.64
CA ALA A 184 -1.10 -6.71 1.72
C ALA A 184 -2.49 -6.45 2.33
N GLY A 185 -2.95 -5.20 2.29
CA GLY A 185 -4.26 -4.83 2.80
C GLY A 185 -4.75 -3.48 2.30
N MET A 186 -5.66 -2.87 3.05
CA MET A 186 -6.26 -1.59 2.65
C MET A 186 -6.80 -0.78 3.82
N VAL A 187 -6.96 0.51 3.55
CA VAL A 187 -7.81 1.43 4.33
C VAL A 187 -9.18 1.56 3.67
N ASN A 188 -10.11 2.27 4.32
CA ASN A 188 -11.37 2.64 3.68
C ASN A 188 -11.11 3.52 2.44
N LYS A 189 -11.43 2.99 1.25
CA LYS A 189 -11.19 3.67 -0.04
C LYS A 189 -11.89 5.04 -0.16
N SER A 190 -12.98 5.27 0.56
CA SER A 190 -13.66 6.59 0.58
C SER A 190 -12.83 7.68 1.27
N LYS A 191 -11.82 7.28 2.04
CA LYS A 191 -10.91 8.14 2.79
C LYS A 191 -9.49 8.18 2.18
N LEU A 192 -9.28 7.61 1.00
CA LEU A 192 -7.97 7.66 0.35
C LEU A 192 -7.52 9.12 0.17
N GLY A 193 -6.29 9.40 0.58
CA GLY A 193 -5.70 10.74 0.60
C GLY A 193 -6.12 11.64 1.76
N ARG A 194 -6.93 11.11 2.70
CA ARG A 194 -7.47 11.81 3.86
C ARG A 194 -7.20 11.00 5.12
N LYS A 195 -7.28 11.66 6.27
CA LYS A 195 -7.02 11.03 7.56
C LYS A 195 -7.97 9.83 7.76
N THR A 196 -7.36 8.68 8.02
CA THR A 196 -8.03 7.40 8.31
C THR A 196 -7.62 6.92 9.68
N GLN A 197 -8.56 6.38 10.43
CA GLN A 197 -8.31 5.76 11.73
C GLN A 197 -8.01 4.27 11.59
N PHE A 198 -8.58 3.55 10.61
CA PHE A 198 -8.48 2.10 10.56
C PHE A 198 -7.77 1.59 9.28
N ALA A 199 -6.91 0.60 9.47
CA ALA A 199 -6.35 -0.21 8.40
C ALA A 199 -6.70 -1.69 8.62
N TYR A 200 -6.92 -2.41 7.52
CA TYR A 200 -7.16 -3.86 7.51
C TYR A 200 -6.05 -4.52 6.71
N LEU A 201 -5.17 -5.25 7.39
CA LEU A 201 -3.91 -5.77 6.82
C LEU A 201 -3.81 -7.27 7.03
N ALA A 202 -3.25 -7.98 6.05
CA ALA A 202 -3.01 -9.42 6.16
C ALA A 202 -1.96 -9.72 7.25
N LEU A 203 -2.25 -10.73 8.08
CA LEU A 203 -1.31 -11.26 9.07
C LEU A 203 -0.42 -12.31 8.39
N ALA A 204 0.76 -11.91 7.95
CA ALA A 204 1.71 -12.74 7.21
C ALA A 204 2.56 -13.62 8.15
N GLU A 205 1.89 -14.47 8.93
CA GLU A 205 2.49 -15.36 9.91
C GLU A 205 1.94 -16.78 9.78
N PRO A 206 2.74 -17.79 9.38
CA PRO A 206 4.16 -17.70 9.00
C PRO A 206 4.35 -17.09 7.60
N TRP A 207 5.38 -16.28 7.39
CA TRP A 207 5.72 -15.76 6.05
C TRP A 207 6.03 -16.91 5.07
N PRO A 208 5.54 -16.87 3.81
CA PRO A 208 4.68 -15.86 3.19
C PRO A 208 3.17 -16.16 3.29
N LYS A 209 2.76 -17.15 4.10
CA LYS A 209 1.35 -17.51 4.27
C LYS A 209 0.62 -16.50 5.17
N VAL A 210 -0.65 -16.28 4.87
CA VAL A 210 -1.50 -15.35 5.61
C VAL A 210 -2.48 -16.12 6.48
N SER A 211 -2.28 -16.15 7.80
CA SER A 211 -3.12 -16.90 8.75
C SER A 211 -4.39 -16.17 9.19
N GLY A 212 -4.56 -14.92 8.76
CA GLY A 212 -5.68 -14.08 9.14
C GLY A 212 -5.49 -12.65 8.65
N PHE A 213 -6.26 -11.73 9.21
CA PHE A 213 -6.05 -10.30 9.02
C PHE A 213 -6.23 -9.55 10.34
N ALA A 214 -5.67 -8.35 10.41
CA ALA A 214 -5.80 -7.46 11.56
C ALA A 214 -6.52 -6.17 11.18
N LYS A 215 -7.42 -5.73 12.04
CA LYS A 215 -7.88 -4.35 12.11
C LYS A 215 -6.96 -3.59 13.05
N VAL A 216 -6.31 -2.55 12.55
CA VAL A 216 -5.41 -1.70 13.32
C VAL A 216 -6.02 -0.32 13.45
N ASP A 217 -6.12 0.18 14.69
CA ASP A 217 -6.38 1.60 14.95
C ASP A 217 -5.06 2.36 14.84
N LEU A 218 -4.92 3.16 13.77
CA LEU A 218 -3.71 3.92 13.44
C LEU A 218 -3.42 5.04 14.45
N SER A 219 -4.41 5.45 15.25
CA SER A 219 -4.26 6.50 16.26
C SER A 219 -3.77 5.95 17.60
N SER A 220 -4.35 4.84 18.06
CA SER A 220 -4.06 4.24 19.36
C SER A 220 -2.99 3.14 19.29
N GLY A 221 -2.81 2.52 18.12
CA GLY A 221 -1.98 1.34 17.93
C GLY A 221 -2.67 0.03 18.32
N GLU A 222 -3.95 0.04 18.69
CA GLU A 222 -4.71 -1.16 19.07
C GLU A 222 -4.86 -2.10 17.86
N VAL A 223 -4.58 -3.39 18.07
CA VAL A 223 -4.66 -4.44 17.05
C VAL A 223 -5.72 -5.46 17.44
N LYS A 224 -6.72 -5.65 16.57
CA LYS A 224 -7.69 -6.75 16.68
C LYS A 224 -7.48 -7.72 15.54
N LYS A 225 -7.23 -8.99 15.88
CA LYS A 225 -6.87 -10.04 14.91
C LYS A 225 -8.08 -10.92 14.64
N TYR A 226 -8.31 -11.23 13.37
CA TYR A 226 -9.21 -12.27 12.90
C TYR A 226 -8.37 -13.41 12.33
N MET A 227 -8.36 -14.56 13.01
CA MET A 227 -7.57 -15.73 12.61
C MET A 227 -8.47 -16.71 11.84
N TYR A 228 -8.01 -17.21 10.70
CA TYR A 228 -8.76 -18.22 9.94
C TYR A 228 -8.83 -19.57 10.66
N GLY A 229 -7.82 -19.88 11.48
CA GLY A 229 -7.73 -21.07 12.31
C GLY A 229 -7.29 -22.33 11.56
N GLY A 230 -6.64 -23.27 12.27
CA GLY A 230 -6.14 -24.51 11.66
C GLY A 230 -5.10 -24.27 10.55
N GLU A 231 -5.10 -25.11 9.51
CA GLU A 231 -4.27 -24.98 8.31
C GLU A 231 -4.98 -24.17 7.21
N LYS A 232 -5.68 -23.11 7.62
CA LYS A 232 -6.38 -22.20 6.71
C LYS A 232 -5.57 -20.93 6.49
N PHE A 233 -5.40 -20.56 5.23
CA PHE A 233 -4.64 -19.39 4.83
C PHE A 233 -5.37 -18.57 3.77
N GLY A 234 -5.18 -17.26 3.77
CA GLY A 234 -5.83 -16.35 2.85
C GLY A 234 -4.85 -15.43 2.11
N GLY A 235 -5.27 -14.19 1.89
CA GLY A 235 -4.49 -13.13 1.27
C GLY A 235 -4.98 -11.75 1.71
N GLU A 236 -5.03 -10.80 0.77
CA GLU A 236 -5.46 -9.43 1.03
C GLU A 236 -6.92 -9.36 1.55
N PRO A 237 -7.16 -8.81 2.76
CA PRO A 237 -8.50 -8.53 3.25
C PRO A 237 -9.10 -7.32 2.54
N MET A 238 -10.33 -7.45 2.06
CA MET A 238 -11.02 -6.38 1.35
C MET A 238 -12.09 -5.71 2.17
N PHE A 239 -11.86 -4.46 2.58
CA PHE A 239 -12.87 -3.64 3.21
C PHE A 239 -13.88 -3.08 2.20
N LEU A 240 -15.16 -3.34 2.48
CA LEU A 240 -16.32 -2.84 1.77
C LEU A 240 -17.18 -2.00 2.74
N PRO A 241 -17.24 -0.67 2.58
CA PRO A 241 -18.11 0.15 3.43
C PRO A 241 -19.58 -0.21 3.20
N ARG A 242 -20.38 -0.24 4.28
CA ARG A 242 -21.83 -0.52 4.20
C ARG A 242 -22.53 0.47 3.30
N SER A 243 -22.16 1.74 3.42
CA SER A 243 -22.62 2.80 2.55
C SER A 243 -21.51 3.83 2.31
N ALA A 244 -21.61 4.61 1.23
CA ALA A 244 -20.70 5.73 0.98
C ALA A 244 -20.81 6.85 2.04
N TRP A 245 -21.89 6.83 2.84
CA TRP A 245 -22.25 7.86 3.82
C TRP A 245 -22.19 7.36 5.25
N SER A 246 -21.58 6.20 5.48
CA SER A 246 -21.48 5.63 6.82
C SER A 246 -20.75 6.61 7.74
N GLU A 247 -21.39 6.95 8.86
CA GLU A 247 -20.86 7.93 9.83
C GLU A 247 -19.56 7.43 10.47
N ARG A 248 -19.48 6.11 10.69
CA ARG A 248 -18.28 5.44 11.18
C ARG A 248 -17.42 4.95 10.03
N GLU A 249 -16.11 5.20 10.12
CA GLU A 249 -15.14 4.80 9.11
C GLU A 249 -15.08 3.28 8.92
N ASP A 250 -15.30 2.52 9.99
CA ASP A 250 -15.24 1.06 10.04
C ASP A 250 -16.59 0.36 9.83
N ASP A 251 -17.67 1.08 9.56
CA ASP A 251 -18.97 0.47 9.28
C ASP A 251 -18.99 -0.15 7.87
N GLY A 252 -18.82 -1.47 7.85
CA GLY A 252 -18.73 -2.25 6.64
C GLY A 252 -18.37 -3.70 6.91
N TYR A 253 -17.85 -4.32 5.87
CA TYR A 253 -17.53 -5.74 5.84
C TYR A 253 -16.12 -5.96 5.33
N ILE A 254 -15.44 -6.97 5.84
CA ILE A 254 -14.23 -7.53 5.25
C ILE A 254 -14.61 -8.77 4.45
N LEU A 255 -14.19 -8.78 3.19
CA LEU A 255 -14.25 -9.94 2.31
C LEU A 255 -12.86 -10.56 2.24
N ALA A 256 -12.75 -11.85 2.56
CA ALA A 256 -11.46 -12.55 2.54
C ALA A 256 -11.61 -13.94 1.94
N PHE A 257 -10.81 -14.25 0.92
CA PHE A 257 -10.68 -15.63 0.45
C PHE A 257 -9.81 -16.43 1.42
N VAL A 258 -10.27 -17.62 1.76
CA VAL A 258 -9.60 -18.54 2.66
C VAL A 258 -9.50 -19.90 1.99
N HIS A 259 -8.30 -20.48 2.02
CA HIS A 259 -8.00 -21.81 1.53
C HIS A 259 -7.67 -22.71 2.70
N ASP A 260 -8.42 -23.81 2.84
CA ASP A 260 -8.14 -24.88 3.78
C ASP A 260 -7.19 -25.89 3.12
N GLU A 261 -5.94 -25.95 3.58
CA GLU A 261 -4.92 -26.86 3.03
C GLU A 261 -5.15 -28.33 3.42
N LYS A 262 -5.96 -28.59 4.47
CA LYS A 262 -6.30 -29.95 4.90
C LYS A 262 -7.40 -30.54 4.03
N GLU A 263 -8.48 -29.79 3.86
CA GLU A 263 -9.66 -30.25 3.10
C GLU A 263 -9.58 -29.89 1.60
N TRP A 264 -8.56 -29.12 1.19
CA TRP A 264 -8.35 -28.64 -0.17
C TRP A 264 -9.53 -27.84 -0.74
N ARG A 265 -10.22 -27.08 0.12
CA ARG A 265 -11.37 -26.25 -0.24
C ARG A 265 -11.03 -24.77 -0.13
N SER A 266 -11.81 -23.94 -0.82
CA SER A 266 -11.72 -22.49 -0.70
C SER A 266 -13.09 -21.92 -0.38
N GLU A 267 -13.09 -20.90 0.46
CA GLU A 267 -14.28 -20.17 0.89
C GLU A 267 -14.03 -18.66 0.79
N LEU A 268 -15.09 -17.88 0.60
CA LEU A 268 -15.09 -16.44 0.80
C LEU A 268 -15.79 -16.16 2.13
N GLN A 269 -15.07 -15.59 3.08
CA GLN A 269 -15.60 -15.18 4.37
C GLN A 269 -16.04 -13.71 4.33
N VAL A 270 -17.18 -13.42 4.94
CA VAL A 270 -17.73 -12.07 5.13
C VAL A 270 -17.74 -11.78 6.61
N VAL A 271 -16.88 -10.87 7.04
CA VAL A 271 -16.65 -10.53 8.44
C VAL A 271 -17.12 -9.11 8.70
N ASN A 272 -17.82 -8.87 9.80
CA ASN A 272 -18.17 -7.52 10.22
C ASN A 272 -16.92 -6.72 10.55
N ALA A 273 -16.68 -5.59 9.86
CA ALA A 273 -15.44 -4.84 10.03
C ALA A 273 -15.35 -4.10 11.38
N MET A 274 -16.48 -3.89 12.09
CA MET A 274 -16.49 -3.27 13.41
C MET A 274 -16.16 -4.28 14.51
N THR A 275 -16.86 -5.42 14.53
CA THR A 275 -16.78 -6.43 15.60
C THR A 275 -15.76 -7.53 15.32
N LEU A 276 -15.32 -7.70 14.06
CA LEU A 276 -14.56 -8.84 13.56
C LEU A 276 -15.27 -10.20 13.73
N GLU A 277 -16.60 -10.18 13.83
CA GLU A 277 -17.40 -11.40 13.85
C GLU A 277 -17.69 -11.89 12.43
N LEU A 278 -17.54 -13.20 12.22
CA LEU A 278 -17.89 -13.85 10.95
C LEU A 278 -19.43 -13.85 10.79
N GLU A 279 -19.93 -13.22 9.73
CA GLU A 279 -21.37 -13.16 9.45
C GLU A 279 -21.81 -14.15 8.36
N ALA A 280 -20.95 -14.45 7.40
CA ALA A 280 -21.24 -15.44 6.36
C ALA A 280 -19.98 -16.11 5.80
N THR A 281 -20.15 -17.32 5.31
CA THR A 281 -19.14 -18.09 4.58
C THR A 281 -19.76 -18.60 3.28
N ILE A 282 -19.10 -18.35 2.15
CA ILE A 282 -19.49 -18.83 0.84
C ILE A 282 -18.48 -19.88 0.39
N GLU A 283 -18.92 -21.13 0.26
CA GLU A 283 -18.09 -22.20 -0.31
C GLU A 283 -17.91 -22.00 -1.82
N LEU A 284 -16.68 -22.18 -2.30
CA LEU A 284 -16.35 -22.04 -3.71
C LEU A 284 -16.23 -23.42 -4.37
N PRO A 285 -16.69 -23.57 -5.63
CA PRO A 285 -16.71 -24.88 -6.31
C PRO A 285 -15.31 -25.39 -6.69
N SER A 286 -14.28 -24.54 -6.56
CA SER A 286 -12.91 -24.85 -6.91
C SER A 286 -11.94 -24.11 -6.00
N ARG A 287 -10.71 -24.62 -5.93
CA ARG A 287 -9.60 -23.95 -5.24
C ARG A 287 -9.37 -22.56 -5.82
N VAL A 288 -9.38 -21.54 -4.95
CA VAL A 288 -8.84 -20.22 -5.25
C VAL A 288 -7.38 -20.21 -4.79
N PRO A 289 -6.40 -20.11 -5.70
CA PRO A 289 -4.99 -20.04 -5.32
C PRO A 289 -4.68 -18.71 -4.62
N TYR A 290 -3.57 -18.66 -3.89
CA TYR A 290 -3.03 -17.40 -3.35
C TYR A 290 -2.84 -16.38 -4.49
N GLY A 291 -3.22 -15.14 -4.22
CA GLY A 291 -3.19 -14.04 -5.17
C GLY A 291 -2.57 -12.78 -4.59
N PHE A 292 -2.66 -11.69 -5.35
CA PHE A 292 -2.18 -10.36 -4.96
C PHE A 292 -3.38 -9.45 -4.62
N HIS A 293 -3.44 -8.27 -5.23
CA HIS A 293 -4.46 -7.27 -4.95
C HIS A 293 -5.81 -7.58 -5.60
N GLY A 294 -6.89 -7.33 -4.86
CA GLY A 294 -8.26 -7.40 -5.30
C GLY A 294 -8.92 -6.01 -5.41
N THR A 295 -10.05 -5.97 -6.13
CA THR A 295 -10.97 -4.82 -6.04
C THR A 295 -12.44 -5.28 -5.95
N PHE A 296 -13.30 -4.40 -5.44
CA PHE A 296 -14.75 -4.60 -5.45
C PHE A 296 -15.38 -3.58 -6.39
N ILE A 297 -16.24 -4.05 -7.29
CA ILE A 297 -16.98 -3.18 -8.21
C ILE A 297 -18.45 -3.24 -7.82
N GLN A 298 -19.04 -2.10 -7.44
CA GLN A 298 -20.45 -2.06 -7.07
C GLN A 298 -21.33 -2.30 -8.30
N SER A 299 -22.50 -2.91 -8.11
CA SER A 299 -23.46 -3.17 -9.20
C SER A 299 -23.79 -1.90 -10.01
N LYS A 300 -23.93 -0.75 -9.35
CA LYS A 300 -24.19 0.54 -10.02
C LYS A 300 -23.04 1.01 -10.91
N ASP A 301 -21.81 0.62 -10.59
CA ASP A 301 -20.61 0.95 -11.36
C ASP A 301 -20.41 -0.05 -12.49
N LEU A 302 -20.73 -1.34 -12.27
CA LEU A 302 -20.81 -2.34 -13.35
C LEU A 302 -21.81 -1.95 -14.44
N ARG A 303 -22.94 -1.30 -14.09
CA ARG A 303 -23.90 -0.80 -15.08
C ARG A 303 -23.35 0.29 -16.01
N LYS A 304 -22.23 0.91 -15.66
CA LYS A 304 -21.54 1.88 -16.53
C LYS A 304 -20.56 1.22 -17.49
N GLN A 305 -20.35 -0.09 -17.36
CA GLN A 305 -19.61 -0.88 -18.33
C GLN A 305 -20.41 -0.86 -19.64
N ALA A 306 -19.80 -0.26 -20.67
CA ALA A 306 -20.34 -0.23 -22.02
C ALA A 306 -20.30 -1.62 -22.66
#